data_AF-A0A1T5IJH7-F1
#
_entry.id   AF-A0A1T5IJH7-F1
#
_cell.length_a   1.000
_cell.length_b   1.000
_cell.length_c   1.000
_cell.angle_alpha   90.00
_cell.angle_beta   90.00
_cell.angle_gamma   90.00
#
_symmetry.space_group_name_H-M   'P 1'
#
loop_
_entity.id
_entity.type
_entity.pdbx_description
1 polymer ?
#
loop_
_entity_poly.entity_id
_entity_poly.type
_entity_poly.pdbx_seq_one_letter_code
_entity_poly.pdbx_strand_id
1 'polypeptide(L)' 'MPKVLTCVDFDSSTQTCLAQAWVEQSTWVNVLPTVEQANVVGIAFFASLFSVVAAKRLLKPQRNL' A
#
# COMPACT_ATOMS: atom_id res chain seq x y z
N MET A 1 -1.00 -9.67 14.51
CA MET A 1 0.25 -9.08 13.94
C MET A 1 1.42 -9.87 14.52
N PRO A 2 2.46 -10.21 13.73
CA PRO A 2 3.61 -10.93 14.24
C PRO A 2 4.33 -10.07 15.29
N LYS A 3 4.56 -10.65 16.47
CA LYS A 3 5.32 -10.03 17.55
C LYS A 3 6.73 -10.60 17.52
N VAL A 4 7.74 -9.74 17.57
CA VAL A 4 9.14 -10.16 17.63
C VAL A 4 9.64 -9.90 19.03
N LEU A 5 10.35 -10.89 19.60
CA LEU A 5 11.02 -10.73 20.88
C LEU A 5 12.26 -9.87 20.66
N THR A 6 12.23 -8.66 21.19
CA THR A 6 13.31 -7.68 21.02
C THR A 6 13.94 -7.36 22.37
N CYS A 7 15.25 -7.15 22.36
CA CYS A 7 15.96 -6.66 23.52
C CYS A 7 15.66 -5.16 23.70
N VAL A 8 15.09 -4.78 24.84
CA VAL A 8 14.80 -3.38 25.19
C VAL A 8 15.86 -2.78 26.09
N ASP A 9 16.59 -3.61 26.82
CA ASP A 9 17.71 -3.18 27.65
C ASP A 9 18.91 -4.11 27.45
N PHE A 10 19.97 -3.56 26.85
CA PHE A 10 21.16 -4.29 26.45
C PHE A 10 22.37 -3.78 27.22
N ASP A 11 23.02 -4.67 27.96
CA ASP A 11 24.29 -4.36 28.61
C ASP A 11 25.44 -4.58 27.64
N SER A 12 26.04 -3.48 27.19
CA SER A 12 27.18 -3.50 26.27
C SER A 12 28.46 -4.08 26.87
N SER A 13 28.57 -4.15 28.20
CA SER A 13 29.77 -4.66 28.88
C SER A 13 29.78 -6.18 28.98
N THR A 14 28.63 -6.78 29.29
CA THR A 14 28.45 -8.24 29.38
C THR A 14 27.94 -8.85 28.07
N GLN A 15 27.56 -8.02 27.10
CA GLN A 15 26.90 -8.44 25.85
C GLN A 15 25.61 -9.24 26.08
N THR A 16 24.96 -9.04 27.22
CA THR A 16 23.72 -9.73 27.56
C THR A 16 22.51 -8.80 27.47
N CYS A 17 21.38 -9.39 27.10
CA CYS A 17 20.11 -8.69 27.13
C CYS A 17 19.50 -8.83 28.52
N LEU A 18 19.32 -7.71 29.23
CA LEU A 18 18.77 -7.69 30.59
C LEU A 18 17.25 -7.71 30.59
N ALA A 19 16.62 -7.09 29.59
CA ALA A 19 15.16 -7.06 29.46
C ALA A 19 14.73 -7.28 28.01
N GLN A 20 13.75 -8.18 27.81
CA GLN A 20 13.16 -8.47 26.53
C GLN A 20 11.66 -8.13 26.54
N ALA A 21 11.19 -7.54 25.44
CA ALA A 21 9.78 -7.22 25.25
C ALA A 21 9.31 -7.70 23.88
N TRP A 22 8.07 -8.17 23.84
CA TRP A 22 7.38 -8.50 22.60
C TRP A 22 6.92 -7.21 21.93
N VAL A 23 7.66 -6.76 20.92
CA VAL A 23 7.32 -5.57 20.15
C VAL A 23 6.52 -5.99 18.91
N GLU A 24 5.46 -5.24 18.63
CA GLU A 24 4.67 -5.44 17.42
C GLU A 24 5.48 -5.00 16.21
N GLN A 25 5.70 -5.91 15.26
CA GLN A 25 6.43 -5.60 14.04
C GLN A 25 5.56 -4.70 13.16
N SER A 26 6.07 -3.55 12.70
CA SER A 26 5.32 -2.65 11.83
C SER A 26 5.03 -3.34 10.49
N THR A 27 3.83 -3.89 10.33
CA THR A 27 3.42 -4.53 9.09
C THR A 27 2.80 -3.50 8.15
N TRP A 28 3.48 -3.24 7.05
CA TRP A 28 3.01 -2.48 5.88
C TRP A 28 1.71 -3.04 5.28
N VAL A 29 1.37 -4.30 5.58
CA VAL A 29 0.13 -4.97 5.17
C VAL A 29 -1.14 -4.23 5.62
N ASN A 30 -1.12 -3.55 6.78
CA ASN A 30 -2.28 -2.76 7.23
C ASN A 30 -2.44 -1.43 6.47
N VAL A 31 -1.46 -1.07 5.62
CA VAL A 31 -1.49 0.13 4.78
C VAL A 31 -2.02 -0.21 3.38
N LEU A 32 -2.12 -1.49 3.01
CA LEU A 32 -2.69 -1.89 1.74
C LEU A 32 -4.22 -1.84 1.81
N PRO A 33 -4.90 -1.27 0.79
CA PRO A 33 -6.35 -1.32 0.69
C PRO A 33 -6.83 -2.77 0.55
N THR A 34 -8.06 -3.04 0.99
CA THR A 34 -8.68 -4.36 0.78
C THR A 34 -8.87 -4.63 -0.72
N VAL A 35 -9.03 -5.90 -1.08
CA VAL A 35 -9.28 -6.29 -2.49
C VAL A 35 -10.51 -5.59 -3.06
N GLU A 36 -11.57 -5.44 -2.27
CA GLU A 36 -12.76 -4.67 -2.68
C GLU A 36 -12.45 -3.20 -2.93
N GLN A 37 -11.70 -2.55 -2.04
CA GLN A 37 -11.32 -1.15 -2.20
C GLN A 37 -10.44 -0.94 -3.45
N ALA A 38 -9.49 -1.85 -3.67
CA ALA A 38 -8.64 -1.82 -4.86
C ALA A 38 -9.45 -1.97 -6.16
N ASN A 39 -10.47 -2.82 -6.16
CA ASN A 39 -11.34 -3.02 -7.33
C ASN A 39 -12.17 -1.77 -7.66
N VAL A 40 -12.74 -1.12 -6.65
CA VAL A 40 -13.53 0.11 -6.84
C VAL A 40 -12.67 1.24 -7.41
N VAL A 41 -11.48 1.46 -6.85
CA VAL A 41 -10.56 2.52 -7.33
C VAL A 41 -10.03 2.20 -8.72
N GLY A 42 -9.69 0.93 -9.00
CA GLY A 42 -9.23 0.49 -10.31
C GLY A 42 -10.26 0.75 -11.41
N ILE A 43 -11.52 0.34 -11.18
CA ILE A 43 -12.61 0.54 -12.15
C ILE A 43 -12.83 2.04 -12.39
N ALA A 44 -12.90 2.85 -11.33
CA ALA A 44 -13.09 4.30 -11.45
C ALA A 44 -11.97 4.96 -12.26
N PHE A 45 -10.72 4.55 -12.04
CA PHE A 45 -9.57 5.06 -12.79
C PHE A 45 -9.68 4.74 -14.29
N PHE A 46 -9.91 3.48 -14.64
CA PHE A 46 -10.04 3.11 -16.06
C PHE A 46 -11.25 3.76 -16.74
N ALA A 47 -12.40 3.83 -16.06
CA ALA A 47 -13.58 4.52 -16.58
C ALA A 47 -13.29 6.01 -16.88
N SER A 48 -12.51 6.68 -16.01
CA SER A 48 -12.11 8.07 -16.23
C SER A 48 -11.20 8.24 -17.46
N LEU A 49 -10.27 7.32 -17.68
CA LEU A 49 -9.41 7.36 -18.86
C LEU A 49 -10.23 7.15 -20.14
N PHE A 50 -11.14 6.17 -20.13
CA PHE A 50 -12.02 5.91 -21.26
C PHE A 50 -12.93 7.11 -21.57
N SER A 51 -13.48 7.78 -20.56
CA SER A 51 -14.33 8.95 -20.78
C SER A 51 -13.54 10.13 -21.36
N VAL A 52 -12.30 10.35 -20.92
CA VAL A 52 -11.41 11.37 -21.50
C VAL A 52 -11.08 11.05 -22.96
N VAL A 53 -10.78 9.78 -23.29
CA VAL A 53 -10.51 9.36 -24.67
C VAL A 53 -11.75 9.51 -25.55
N ALA A 54 -12.93 9.12 -25.05
CA ALA A 54 -14.19 9.28 -25.76
C ALA A 54 -14.50 10.76 -26.02
N ALA A 55 -14.35 11.62 -25.01
CA ALA A 55 -14.51 13.06 -25.14
C ALA A 55 -13.54 13.66 -26.17
N LYS A 56 -12.27 13.23 -26.17
CA LYS A 56 -11.28 13.66 -27.17
C LYS A 56 -11.69 13.26 -28.59
N ARG A 57 -12.22 12.05 -28.78
CA ARG A 57 -12.72 11.58 -30.09
C ARG A 57 -13.96 12.34 -30.55
N LEU A 58 -14.87 12.69 -29.64
CA LEU A 58 -16.06 13.49 -29.94
C LEU A 58 -15.70 14.93 -30.32
N LEU A 59 -14.79 15.57 -29.57
CA LEU A 59 -14.40 16.97 -29.79
C LEU A 59 -13.43 17.16 -30.96
N LYS A 60 -12.62 16.14 -31.28
CA LYS A 60 -11.75 16.10 -32.46
C LYS A 60 -12.01 14.80 -33.22
N PRO A 61 -13.04 14.76 -34.08
CA PRO A 61 -13.30 13.59 -34.89
C PRO A 61 -12.05 13.30 -35.73
N GLN A 62 -11.57 12.05 -35.68
CA GLN A 62 -10.52 11.63 -36.59
C GLN A 62 -11.11 11.66 -37.99
N ARG A 63 -10.45 12.40 -38.87
CA ARG A 63 -10.84 12.47 -40.28
C ARG A 63 -10.59 11.08 -40.87
N ASN A 64 -11.65 10.30 -41.03
CA ASN A 64 -11.57 9.02 -41.73
C ASN A 64 -11.00 9.30 -43.13
N LEU A 65 -9.83 8.74 -43.41
CA LEU A 65 -9.29 8.56 -44.76
C LEU A 65 -9.88 7.28 -45.33
#